data_AF-A0A9P0ZJI4-F1
#
_entry.id   AF-A0A9P0ZJI4-F1
#
_cell.length_a   1.000
_cell.length_b   1.000
_cell.length_c   1.000
_cell.angle_alpha   90.00
_cell.angle_beta   90.00
_cell.angle_gamma   90.00
#
_symmetry.space_group_name_H-M   'P 1'
#
loop_
_entity.id
_entity.type
_entity.pdbx_description
1 polymer ?
#
loop_
_entity_poly.entity_id
_entity_poly.type
_entity_poly.pdbx_seq_one_letter_code
_entity_poly.pdbx_strand_id
1 'polypeptide(L)'
;MSSNLRAICKPPYPFFSSITISCRYFQVKSAGQFPGRIPSTKPAALLSGRVQPLNGASQRHLRRVVTNSYNWDNSKSPYETLGSFTPYAQPNFINAELERDADEEEIKVAYRRLVKFYHPDVYDGSGTLEDGETAETRFIKIQAAYELLLDNDKRRVYDTENRVDPLKASQAWVEWLMQKRKAFDQRGDMAIAAWGEQQQRELNLKARRLARSKVDPEEERKILEKEKHMSLENANNTLRRHTLVLRKRDIVRRKSEDEKRMIINRLLAAEGLELEEEDDKIL
;
A
#
# COMPACT_ATOMS: atom_id res chain seq x y z
N MET A 1 68.54 -7.88 17.67
CA MET A 1 68.94 -6.49 17.95
C MET A 1 68.08 -5.58 17.08
N SER A 2 67.46 -4.61 17.74
CA SER A 2 66.59 -3.51 17.28
C SER A 2 67.06 -2.84 15.97
N SER A 3 66.16 -2.29 15.14
CA SER A 3 65.69 -0.90 15.28
C SER A 3 64.49 -0.56 14.38
N ASN A 4 63.61 0.29 14.90
CA ASN A 4 62.43 0.90 14.28
C ASN A 4 62.78 1.96 13.23
N LEU A 5 61.91 2.17 12.24
CA LEU A 5 61.55 3.50 11.73
C LEU A 5 60.08 3.57 11.30
N ARG A 6 59.37 4.57 11.81
CA ARG A 6 58.00 4.98 11.43
C ARG A 6 58.05 5.78 10.13
N ALA A 7 57.00 5.68 9.31
CA ALA A 7 56.61 6.75 8.40
C ALA A 7 55.07 6.84 8.32
N ILE A 8 54.60 8.08 8.45
CA ILE A 8 53.23 8.56 8.50
C ILE A 8 52.81 8.93 7.06
N CYS A 9 51.56 8.66 6.66
CA CYS A 9 50.72 9.60 5.88
C CYS A 9 49.28 9.09 5.65
N LYS A 10 48.35 10.04 5.65
CA LYS A 10 46.87 9.94 5.64
C LYS A 10 46.31 10.16 4.19
N PRO A 11 44.97 10.15 3.95
CA PRO A 11 44.27 9.51 2.81
C PRO A 11 44.04 10.45 1.59
N PRO A 12 43.32 10.01 0.51
CA PRO A 12 41.89 10.39 0.42
C PRO A 12 40.93 9.50 -0.44
N TYR A 13 39.62 9.74 -0.24
CA TYR A 13 38.42 9.54 -1.08
C TYR A 13 37.60 8.21 -1.08
N PRO A 14 36.25 8.29 -0.96
CA PRO A 14 35.33 7.17 -1.12
C PRO A 14 34.91 6.98 -2.59
N PHE A 15 35.05 5.77 -3.12
CA PHE A 15 34.47 5.37 -4.41
C PHE A 15 32.99 4.99 -4.22
N PHE A 16 32.11 5.76 -4.87
CA PHE A 16 30.74 5.36 -5.14
C PHE A 16 30.72 4.30 -6.24
N SER A 17 30.23 3.11 -5.94
CA SER A 17 29.94 2.05 -6.92
C SER A 17 28.44 1.99 -7.15
N SER A 18 27.98 2.54 -8.28
CA SER A 18 26.60 2.38 -8.75
C SER A 18 26.44 1.01 -9.39
N ILE A 19 25.69 0.12 -8.74
CA ILE A 19 25.29 -1.15 -9.35
C ILE A 19 24.07 -0.90 -10.23
N THR A 20 24.29 -0.73 -11.53
CA THR A 20 23.25 -0.79 -12.55
C THR A 20 22.95 -2.25 -12.87
N ILE A 21 21.86 -2.77 -12.33
CA ILE A 21 21.33 -4.09 -12.68
C ILE A 21 20.70 -3.98 -14.07
N SER A 22 21.44 -4.38 -15.10
CA SER A 22 20.91 -4.60 -16.44
C SER A 22 20.40 -6.05 -16.54
N CYS A 23 19.08 -6.22 -16.52
CA CYS A 23 18.44 -7.50 -16.81
C CYS A 23 18.65 -7.86 -18.29
N ARG A 24 19.59 -8.79 -18.56
CA ARG A 24 19.67 -9.46 -19.87
C ARG A 24 18.75 -10.67 -19.87
N TYR A 25 17.73 -10.62 -20.72
CA TYR A 25 16.87 -11.74 -21.10
C TYR A 25 17.72 -12.87 -21.71
N PHE A 26 17.67 -14.05 -21.09
CA PHE A 26 18.32 -15.26 -21.60
C PHE A 26 17.35 -15.98 -22.55
N GLN A 27 17.65 -15.94 -23.84
CA GLN A 27 16.85 -16.59 -24.88
C GLN A 27 17.56 -17.88 -25.31
N VAL A 28 17.00 -19.02 -24.91
CA VAL A 28 17.52 -20.35 -25.25
C VAL A 28 17.17 -20.66 -26.71
N LYS A 29 18.20 -20.82 -27.55
CA LYS A 29 18.09 -21.38 -28.91
C LYS A 29 18.54 -22.84 -28.87
N SER A 30 17.65 -23.78 -29.14
CA SER A 30 18.00 -25.17 -29.41
C SER A 30 18.07 -25.39 -30.92
N ALA A 31 19.28 -25.56 -31.45
CA ALA A 31 19.52 -26.09 -32.79
C ALA A 31 19.89 -27.57 -32.65
N GLY A 32 19.16 -28.44 -33.33
CA GLY A 32 19.44 -29.86 -33.45
C GLY A 32 19.03 -30.33 -34.84
N GLN A 33 20.04 -30.54 -35.68
CA GLN A 33 19.96 -30.92 -37.09
C GLN A 33 19.86 -32.44 -37.22
N PHE A 34 18.93 -32.93 -38.06
CA PHE A 34 18.99 -34.27 -38.66
C PHE A 34 18.74 -34.15 -40.17
N PRO A 35 19.57 -34.75 -41.04
CA PRO A 35 19.40 -34.65 -42.49
C PRO A 35 18.60 -35.84 -43.03
N GLY A 36 17.57 -35.55 -43.83
CA GLY A 36 16.83 -36.52 -44.63
C GLY A 36 16.40 -35.87 -45.95
N ARG A 37 16.93 -36.40 -47.05
CA ARG A 37 16.78 -35.97 -48.45
C ARG A 37 15.46 -36.49 -49.05
N ILE A 38 15.01 -35.92 -50.20
CA ILE A 38 14.07 -36.40 -51.27
C ILE A 38 13.04 -35.27 -51.65
N PRO A 39 12.60 -35.08 -52.92
CA PRO A 39 13.11 -34.00 -53.77
C PRO A 39 12.02 -33.03 -54.27
N SER A 40 12.47 -32.04 -55.04
CA SER A 40 11.68 -31.04 -55.76
C SER A 40 10.56 -31.63 -56.63
N THR A 41 9.33 -31.14 -56.44
CA THR A 41 8.33 -31.05 -57.50
C THR A 41 7.52 -29.77 -57.30
N LYS A 42 7.44 -28.94 -58.35
CA LYS A 42 6.71 -27.66 -58.36
C LYS A 42 5.19 -27.89 -58.33
N PRO A 43 4.40 -26.88 -57.89
CA PRO A 43 3.06 -27.10 -57.35
C PRO A 43 1.98 -27.09 -58.43
N ALA A 44 0.96 -27.95 -58.24
CA ALA A 44 -0.34 -27.79 -58.88
C ALA A 44 -1.19 -26.85 -58.00
N ALA A 45 -1.66 -25.76 -58.60
CA ALA A 45 -2.59 -24.84 -57.98
C ALA A 45 -3.95 -25.52 -57.78
N LEU A 46 -4.51 -25.48 -56.57
CA LEU A 46 -5.93 -25.69 -56.29
C LEU A 46 -6.32 -25.05 -54.95
N LEU A 47 -7.22 -24.08 -55.08
CA LEU A 47 -8.27 -23.64 -54.15
C LEU A 47 -7.89 -23.07 -52.78
N SER A 48 -7.97 -21.74 -52.75
CA SER A 48 -8.53 -20.89 -51.69
C SER A 48 -9.20 -21.64 -50.53
N GLY A 49 -8.50 -21.69 -49.40
CA GLY A 49 -9.02 -22.03 -48.09
C GLY A 49 -8.27 -21.20 -47.06
N ARG A 50 -8.67 -19.92 -46.90
CA ARG A 50 -8.08 -18.98 -45.95
C ARG A 50 -8.39 -19.44 -44.52
N VAL A 51 -7.54 -20.30 -43.95
CA VAL A 51 -7.54 -20.57 -42.52
C VAL A 51 -6.98 -19.35 -41.82
N GLN A 52 -7.86 -18.54 -41.23
CA GLN A 52 -7.47 -17.48 -40.32
C GLN A 52 -6.89 -18.13 -39.05
N PRO A 53 -5.71 -17.70 -38.57
CA PRO A 53 -5.24 -18.15 -37.27
C PRO A 53 -6.19 -17.58 -36.20
N LEU A 54 -6.81 -18.48 -35.44
CA LEU A 54 -7.48 -18.18 -34.18
C LEU A 54 -6.43 -17.66 -33.19
N ASN A 55 -6.15 -16.36 -33.28
CA ASN A 55 -5.51 -15.60 -32.21
C ASN A 55 -6.52 -15.49 -31.06
N GLY A 56 -6.71 -16.59 -30.34
CA GLY A 56 -7.36 -16.61 -29.03
C GLY A 56 -6.44 -16.01 -27.99
N ALA A 57 -6.05 -14.74 -28.16
CA ALA A 57 -5.59 -13.95 -27.05
C ALA A 57 -6.81 -13.82 -26.12
N SER A 58 -6.85 -14.65 -25.07
CA SER A 58 -7.67 -14.38 -23.92
C SER A 58 -7.08 -13.14 -23.23
N GLN A 59 -7.28 -11.98 -23.87
CA GLN A 59 -7.31 -10.72 -23.17
C GLN A 59 -8.50 -10.86 -22.23
N ARG A 60 -8.21 -11.36 -21.03
CA ARG A 60 -9.07 -11.10 -19.88
C ARG A 60 -9.19 -9.59 -19.88
N HIS A 61 -10.33 -9.09 -20.37
CA HIS A 61 -10.75 -7.74 -20.14
C HIS A 61 -10.89 -7.62 -18.63
N LEU A 62 -9.77 -7.33 -17.96
CA LEU A 62 -9.80 -6.45 -16.82
C LEU A 62 -10.55 -5.24 -17.34
N ARG A 63 -11.82 -5.15 -16.97
CA ARG A 63 -12.60 -3.93 -17.12
C ARG A 63 -11.84 -2.93 -16.25
N ARG A 64 -10.80 -2.30 -16.80
CA ARG A 64 -10.35 -1.00 -16.33
C ARG A 64 -11.57 -0.15 -16.54
N VAL A 65 -12.33 0.06 -15.48
CA VAL A 65 -13.25 1.19 -15.42
C VAL A 65 -12.34 2.38 -15.58
N VAL A 66 -12.19 2.86 -16.81
CA VAL A 66 -11.55 4.14 -17.07
C VAL A 66 -12.53 5.15 -16.49
N THR A 67 -12.34 5.45 -15.20
CA THR A 67 -13.04 6.56 -14.57
C THR A 67 -12.60 7.79 -15.34
N ASN A 68 -13.53 8.34 -16.11
CA ASN A 68 -13.34 9.58 -16.85
C ASN A 68 -12.83 10.63 -15.85
N SER A 69 -11.68 11.24 -16.14
CA SER A 69 -10.91 11.99 -15.17
C SER A 69 -11.41 13.43 -15.02
N TYR A 70 -12.69 13.70 -14.80
CA TYR A 70 -13.18 15.08 -14.61
C TYR A 70 -14.29 15.17 -13.56
N ASN A 71 -14.25 16.27 -12.78
CA ASN A 71 -15.10 16.68 -11.63
C ASN A 71 -14.71 16.17 -10.22
N TRP A 72 -13.41 15.94 -9.96
CA TRP A 72 -12.87 15.79 -8.58
C TRP A 72 -12.41 17.11 -7.94
N ASP A 73 -12.32 18.16 -8.75
CA ASP A 73 -11.85 19.52 -8.43
C ASP A 73 -12.97 20.49 -8.04
N ASN A 74 -14.22 19.99 -7.96
CA ASN A 74 -15.35 20.85 -7.67
C ASN A 74 -15.17 21.51 -6.30
N SER A 75 -15.41 22.83 -6.25
CA SER A 75 -15.00 23.79 -5.22
C SER A 75 -15.73 23.65 -3.88
N LYS A 76 -16.29 22.47 -3.61
CA LYS A 76 -17.14 22.22 -2.44
C LYS A 76 -16.28 22.05 -1.22
N SER A 77 -16.59 22.81 -0.19
CA SER A 77 -16.00 22.61 1.13
C SER A 77 -16.35 21.22 1.69
N PRO A 78 -15.57 20.69 2.65
CA PRO A 78 -15.91 19.46 3.37
C PRO A 78 -17.32 19.52 3.99
N TYR A 79 -17.71 20.70 4.47
CA TYR A 79 -19.03 20.97 5.03
C TYR A 79 -20.14 20.86 3.97
N GLU A 80 -19.96 21.47 2.79
CA GLU A 80 -20.89 21.31 1.65
C GLU A 80 -20.93 19.87 1.13
N THR A 81 -19.82 19.15 1.19
CA THR A 81 -19.76 17.75 0.73
C THR A 81 -20.68 16.86 1.58
N LEU A 82 -20.76 17.10 2.89
CA LEU A 82 -21.68 16.40 3.79
C LEU A 82 -23.09 17.02 3.83
N GLY A 83 -23.23 18.30 3.48
CA GLY A 83 -24.51 19.01 3.54
C GLY A 83 -25.32 19.06 2.24
N SER A 84 -24.72 18.76 1.09
CA SER A 84 -25.35 18.87 -0.24
C SER A 84 -26.29 17.72 -0.60
N PHE A 85 -27.16 17.31 0.32
CA PHE A 85 -28.19 16.30 0.05
C PHE A 85 -29.57 16.97 -0.05
N THR A 86 -30.07 17.17 -1.27
CA THR A 86 -31.44 17.63 -1.52
C THR A 86 -32.23 16.60 -2.34
N PRO A 87 -32.79 15.56 -1.70
CA PRO A 87 -33.72 14.68 -2.37
C PRO A 87 -35.07 15.38 -2.30
N TYR A 88 -35.36 16.18 -3.32
CA TYR A 88 -36.74 16.44 -3.72
C TYR A 88 -37.67 16.86 -2.56
N ALA A 89 -37.53 18.10 -2.06
CA ALA A 89 -38.50 18.82 -1.23
C ALA A 89 -39.45 17.94 -0.37
N GLN A 90 -38.91 17.08 0.49
CA GLN A 90 -39.73 16.38 1.48
C GLN A 90 -39.77 17.22 2.78
N PRO A 91 -40.96 17.57 3.30
CA PRO A 91 -41.11 18.56 4.37
C PRO A 91 -40.53 18.16 5.74
N ASN A 92 -40.17 16.88 5.93
CA ASN A 92 -39.60 16.36 7.18
C ASN A 92 -38.12 16.00 7.05
N PHE A 93 -37.49 16.24 5.90
CA PHE A 93 -36.06 16.00 5.75
C PHE A 93 -35.32 17.27 6.17
N ILE A 94 -34.64 17.22 7.31
CA ILE A 94 -33.76 18.29 7.77
C ILE A 94 -32.73 18.48 6.65
N ASN A 95 -32.85 19.60 5.92
CA ASN A 95 -31.82 20.09 5.02
C ASN A 95 -30.60 20.34 5.91
N ALA A 96 -29.71 19.36 6.00
CA ALA A 96 -28.54 19.46 6.85
C ALA A 96 -27.47 20.23 6.09
N GLU A 97 -27.73 21.49 5.77
CA GLU A 97 -26.66 22.42 5.45
C GLU A 97 -25.77 22.47 6.69
N LEU A 98 -24.65 21.75 6.62
CA LEU A 98 -23.76 21.58 7.75
C LEU A 98 -22.99 22.88 7.89
N GLU A 99 -23.33 23.68 8.89
CA GLU A 99 -22.58 24.90 9.18
C GLU A 99 -21.22 24.58 9.81
N ARG A 100 -20.33 25.56 9.81
CA ARG A 100 -18.98 25.41 10.39
C ARG A 100 -19.02 25.14 11.89
N ASP A 101 -20.13 25.48 12.54
CA ASP A 101 -20.36 25.27 13.97
C ASP A 101 -21.12 23.96 14.26
N ALA A 102 -21.34 23.11 13.26
CA ALA A 102 -22.10 21.87 13.43
C ALA A 102 -21.48 20.92 14.46
N ASP A 103 -22.36 20.29 15.23
CA ASP A 103 -21.99 19.34 16.27
C ASP A 103 -21.49 18.01 15.67
N GLU A 104 -20.67 17.28 16.42
CA GLU A 104 -20.18 15.96 15.99
C GLU A 104 -21.33 14.97 15.70
N GLU A 105 -22.44 15.09 16.44
CA GLU A 105 -23.61 14.24 16.25
C GLU A 105 -24.29 14.51 14.90
N GLU A 106 -24.38 15.78 14.50
CA GLU A 106 -24.95 16.21 13.22
C GLU A 106 -24.08 15.71 12.05
N ILE A 107 -22.75 15.85 12.18
CA ILE A 107 -21.79 15.32 11.21
C ILE A 107 -21.98 13.81 11.03
N LYS A 108 -22.11 13.05 12.13
CA LYS A 108 -22.35 11.60 12.09
C LYS A 108 -23.69 11.25 11.47
N VAL A 109 -24.75 12.02 11.75
CA VAL A 109 -26.08 11.80 11.17
C VAL A 109 -26.06 12.06 9.66
N ALA A 110 -25.48 13.17 9.22
CA ALA A 110 -25.35 13.51 7.80
C ALA A 110 -24.55 12.46 7.03
N TYR A 111 -23.40 12.04 7.58
CA TYR A 111 -22.57 10.98 7.01
C TYR A 111 -23.34 9.66 6.85
N ARG A 112 -24.02 9.18 7.91
CA ARG A 112 -24.78 7.91 7.85
C ARG A 112 -25.89 7.95 6.78
N ARG A 113 -26.56 9.09 6.64
CA ARG A 113 -27.59 9.28 5.60
C ARG A 113 -26.95 9.15 4.22
N LEU A 114 -25.92 9.93 3.94
CA LEU A 114 -25.24 9.95 2.64
C LEU A 114 -24.65 8.59 2.25
N VAL A 115 -24.03 7.88 3.19
CA VAL A 115 -23.48 6.54 2.93
C VAL A 115 -24.57 5.57 2.50
N LYS A 116 -25.74 5.61 3.13
CA LYS A 116 -26.86 4.72 2.76
C LYS A 116 -27.30 4.93 1.31
N PHE A 117 -27.28 6.17 0.83
CA PHE A 117 -27.69 6.50 -0.55
C PHE A 117 -26.59 6.24 -1.58
N TYR A 118 -25.33 6.58 -1.28
CA TYR A 118 -24.22 6.54 -2.25
C TYR A 118 -23.28 5.32 -2.09
N HIS A 119 -23.65 4.29 -1.31
CA HIS A 119 -22.83 3.09 -1.18
C HIS A 119 -22.72 2.34 -2.52
N PRO A 120 -21.51 2.00 -3.01
CA PRO A 120 -21.32 1.44 -4.36
C PRO A 120 -22.03 0.09 -4.59
N ASP A 121 -22.29 -0.67 -3.53
CA ASP A 121 -22.99 -1.98 -3.61
C ASP A 121 -24.53 -1.86 -3.65
N VAL A 122 -25.09 -0.77 -3.11
CA VAL A 122 -26.55 -0.60 -2.95
C VAL A 122 -27.10 0.50 -3.88
N TYR A 123 -26.21 1.26 -4.53
CA TYR A 123 -26.58 2.39 -5.36
C TYR A 123 -27.48 1.96 -6.54
N ASP A 124 -28.71 2.47 -6.55
CA ASP A 124 -29.76 2.14 -7.51
C ASP A 124 -30.05 3.27 -8.53
N GLY A 125 -29.27 4.35 -8.50
CA GLY A 125 -29.53 5.53 -9.32
C GLY A 125 -30.36 6.62 -8.64
N SER A 126 -30.77 6.43 -7.38
CA SER A 126 -31.64 7.37 -6.64
C SER A 126 -30.94 8.64 -6.12
N GLY A 127 -29.61 8.76 -6.30
CA GLY A 127 -28.84 9.92 -5.86
C GLY A 127 -28.70 11.00 -6.94
N THR A 128 -28.61 12.26 -6.53
CA THR A 128 -28.11 13.32 -7.43
C THR A 128 -26.60 13.14 -7.54
N LEU A 129 -26.12 12.63 -8.66
CA LEU A 129 -24.70 12.66 -9.01
C LEU A 129 -24.46 13.78 -10.00
N GLU A 130 -23.29 14.40 -9.90
CA GLU A 130 -22.83 15.36 -10.90
C GLU A 130 -22.50 14.63 -12.21
N ASP A 131 -22.54 15.36 -13.33
CA ASP A 131 -22.26 14.80 -14.64
C ASP A 131 -20.88 14.11 -14.65
N GLY A 132 -20.88 12.80 -14.91
CA GLY A 132 -19.68 11.97 -14.95
C GLY A 132 -19.17 11.48 -13.59
N GLU A 133 -19.83 11.81 -12.48
CA GLU A 133 -19.50 11.27 -11.15
C GLU A 133 -20.06 9.85 -10.98
N THR A 134 -19.29 8.96 -10.37
CA THR A 134 -19.73 7.59 -9.98
C THR A 134 -20.08 7.58 -8.49
N ALA A 135 -20.98 6.67 -8.06
CA ALA A 135 -21.31 6.50 -6.64
C ALA A 135 -20.08 6.25 -5.77
N GLU A 136 -19.10 5.49 -6.29
CA GLU A 136 -17.79 5.29 -5.67
C GLU A 136 -17.03 6.60 -5.44
N THR A 137 -16.92 7.47 -6.45
CA THR A 137 -16.29 8.78 -6.34
C THR A 137 -16.97 9.64 -5.27
N ARG A 138 -18.31 9.70 -5.30
CA ARG A 138 -19.09 10.45 -4.30
C ARG A 138 -18.86 9.90 -2.91
N PHE A 139 -18.89 8.59 -2.75
CA PHE A 139 -18.65 7.90 -1.48
C PHE A 139 -17.26 8.23 -0.91
N ILE A 140 -16.22 8.23 -1.74
CA ILE A 140 -14.86 8.60 -1.31
C ILE A 140 -14.83 10.05 -0.83
N LYS A 141 -15.49 10.99 -1.52
CA LYS A 141 -15.58 12.40 -1.10
C LYS A 141 -16.30 12.54 0.25
N ILE A 142 -17.43 11.86 0.42
CA ILE A 142 -18.21 11.82 1.67
C ILE A 142 -17.34 11.29 2.82
N GLN A 143 -16.64 10.17 2.60
CA GLN A 143 -15.76 9.57 3.60
C GLN A 143 -14.61 10.51 3.97
N ALA A 144 -13.98 11.14 2.99
CA ALA A 144 -12.87 12.07 3.21
C ALA A 144 -13.30 13.30 4.02
N ALA A 145 -14.50 13.82 3.77
CA ALA A 145 -15.06 14.96 4.50
C ALA A 145 -15.38 14.57 5.95
N TYR A 146 -16.02 13.41 6.14
CA TYR A 146 -16.31 12.87 7.47
C TYR A 146 -15.04 12.68 8.32
N GLU A 147 -13.99 12.08 7.75
CA GLU A 147 -12.74 11.86 8.48
C GLU A 147 -12.00 13.15 8.85
N LEU A 148 -12.13 14.21 8.03
CA LEU A 148 -11.56 15.52 8.32
C LEU A 148 -12.34 16.23 9.43
N LEU A 149 -13.68 16.21 9.36
CA LEU A 149 -14.56 16.95 10.25
C LEU A 149 -14.78 16.25 11.60
N LEU A 150 -14.65 14.93 11.67
CA LEU A 150 -14.77 14.17 12.92
C LEU A 150 -13.56 14.37 13.84
N ASP A 151 -12.38 14.60 13.27
CA ASP A 151 -11.16 14.81 14.04
C ASP A 151 -11.02 16.30 14.38
N ASN A 152 -11.26 16.63 15.65
CA ASN A 152 -11.26 18.02 16.14
C ASN A 152 -9.94 18.76 15.83
N ASP A 153 -8.79 18.08 15.86
CA ASP A 153 -7.51 18.72 15.55
C ASP A 153 -7.41 19.03 14.05
N LYS A 154 -7.80 18.09 13.18
CA LYS A 154 -7.80 18.30 11.72
C LYS A 154 -8.81 19.36 11.30
N ARG A 155 -10.02 19.33 11.88
CA ARG A 155 -11.07 20.33 11.66
C ARG A 155 -10.57 21.72 12.01
N ARG A 156 -9.96 21.89 13.19
CA ARG A 156 -9.41 23.18 13.63
C ARG A 156 -8.31 23.69 12.69
N VAL A 157 -7.40 22.83 12.26
CA VAL A 157 -6.33 23.21 11.30
C VAL A 157 -6.96 23.68 10.00
N TYR A 158 -7.89 22.91 9.44
CA TYR A 158 -8.60 23.27 8.22
C TYR A 158 -9.34 24.61 8.37
N ASP A 159 -10.11 24.80 9.44
CA ASP A 159 -10.86 26.03 9.68
C ASP A 159 -9.98 27.26 9.89
N THR A 160 -8.81 27.08 10.51
CA THR A 160 -7.83 28.15 10.70
C THR A 160 -7.18 28.52 9.37
N GLU A 161 -6.71 27.54 8.61
CA GLU A 161 -6.11 27.76 7.29
C GLU A 161 -7.11 28.39 6.32
N ASN A 162 -8.37 27.94 6.35
CA ASN A 162 -9.43 28.48 5.51
C ASN A 162 -9.76 29.94 5.84
N ARG A 163 -9.59 30.37 7.10
CA ARG A 163 -9.77 31.77 7.51
C ARG A 163 -8.61 32.67 7.06
N VAL A 164 -7.39 32.14 7.06
CA VAL A 164 -6.18 32.89 6.68
C VAL A 164 -6.08 32.98 5.17
N ASP A 165 -6.10 31.84 4.47
CA ASP A 165 -5.93 31.71 3.03
C ASP A 165 -6.91 30.67 2.46
N PRO A 166 -8.11 31.10 2.01
CA PRO A 166 -9.14 30.19 1.49
C PRO A 166 -8.65 29.32 0.32
N LEU A 167 -7.77 29.87 -0.54
CA LEU A 167 -7.18 29.15 -1.67
C LEU A 167 -6.24 28.02 -1.23
N LYS A 168 -5.52 28.21 -0.12
CA LYS A 168 -4.62 27.20 0.40
C LYS A 168 -5.40 26.06 1.05
N ALA A 169 -6.46 26.39 1.79
CA ALA A 169 -7.34 25.39 2.38
C ALA A 169 -8.08 24.56 1.32
N SER A 170 -8.51 25.17 0.21
CA SER A 170 -9.12 24.43 -0.89
C SER A 170 -8.13 23.50 -1.58
N GLN A 171 -6.87 23.93 -1.77
CA GLN A 171 -5.79 23.06 -2.27
C GLN A 171 -5.51 21.89 -1.32
N ALA A 172 -5.38 22.15 -0.02
CA ALA A 172 -5.16 21.10 0.99
C ALA A 172 -6.31 20.08 1.01
N TRP A 173 -7.55 20.54 0.85
CA TRP A 173 -8.71 19.67 0.70
C TRP A 173 -8.65 18.81 -0.56
N VAL A 174 -8.30 19.38 -1.71
CA VAL A 174 -8.13 18.64 -2.96
C VAL A 174 -7.00 17.61 -2.84
N GLU A 175 -5.88 17.97 -2.23
CA GLU A 175 -4.78 17.04 -1.99
C GLU A 175 -5.20 15.89 -1.06
N TRP A 176 -5.93 16.19 0.01
CA TRP A 176 -6.50 15.19 0.91
C TRP A 176 -7.41 14.21 0.18
N LEU A 177 -8.33 14.72 -0.66
CA LEU A 177 -9.19 13.88 -1.50
C LEU A 177 -8.38 12.97 -2.43
N MET A 178 -7.34 13.49 -3.06
CA MET A 178 -6.47 12.72 -3.95
C MET A 178 -5.70 11.62 -3.19
N GLN A 179 -5.24 11.90 -1.97
CA GLN A 179 -4.61 10.90 -1.10
C GLN A 179 -5.61 9.80 -0.71
N LYS A 180 -6.85 10.17 -0.36
CA LYS A 180 -7.89 9.21 0.01
C LYS A 180 -8.28 8.30 -1.14
N ARG A 181 -8.41 8.86 -2.34
CA ARG A 181 -8.64 8.07 -3.55
C ARG A 181 -7.51 7.06 -3.78
N LYS A 182 -6.26 7.50 -3.77
CA LYS A 182 -5.10 6.61 -3.93
C LYS A 182 -5.08 5.50 -2.87
N ALA A 183 -5.39 5.84 -1.61
CA ALA A 183 -5.47 4.85 -0.53
C ALA A 183 -6.66 3.88 -0.68
N PHE A 184 -7.77 4.33 -1.26
CA PHE A 184 -8.91 3.47 -1.59
C PHE A 184 -8.54 2.49 -2.71
N ASP A 185 -7.97 2.99 -3.80
CA ASP A 185 -7.52 2.18 -4.95
C ASP A 185 -6.48 1.13 -4.50
N GLN A 186 -5.49 1.54 -3.69
CA GLN A 186 -4.49 0.63 -3.13
C GLN A 186 -5.11 -0.48 -2.28
N ARG A 187 -6.12 -0.17 -1.46
CA ARG A 187 -6.82 -1.18 -0.67
C ARG A 187 -7.61 -2.14 -1.56
N GLY A 188 -8.27 -1.63 -2.60
CA GLY A 188 -8.96 -2.44 -3.60
C GLY A 188 -8.00 -3.40 -4.30
N ASP A 189 -6.87 -2.90 -4.79
CA ASP A 189 -5.82 -3.69 -5.43
C ASP A 189 -5.26 -4.77 -4.49
N MET A 190 -5.02 -4.43 -3.22
CA MET A 190 -4.59 -5.40 -2.21
C MET A 190 -5.64 -6.49 -1.96
N ALA A 191 -6.91 -6.14 -1.89
CA ALA A 191 -7.99 -7.12 -1.69
C ALA A 191 -8.09 -8.07 -2.89
N ILE A 192 -8.00 -7.56 -4.12
CA ILE A 192 -7.99 -8.35 -5.36
C ILE A 192 -6.78 -9.29 -5.39
N ALA A 193 -5.59 -8.78 -5.05
CA ALA A 193 -4.36 -9.57 -5.01
C ALA A 193 -4.43 -10.69 -3.95
N ALA A 194 -4.90 -10.37 -2.73
CA ALA A 194 -5.06 -11.35 -1.66
C ALA A 194 -6.07 -12.44 -2.02
N TRP A 195 -7.19 -12.08 -2.66
CA TRP A 195 -8.17 -13.03 -3.16
C TRP A 195 -7.59 -13.96 -4.23
N GLY A 196 -6.83 -13.41 -5.18
CA GLY A 196 -6.12 -14.19 -6.20
C GLY A 196 -5.10 -15.16 -5.61
N GLU A 197 -4.32 -14.72 -4.61
CA GLU A 197 -3.35 -15.56 -3.91
C GLU A 197 -4.04 -16.71 -3.14
N GLN A 198 -5.16 -16.44 -2.48
CA GLN A 198 -5.94 -17.47 -1.80
C GLN A 198 -6.44 -18.54 -2.77
N GLN A 199 -7.01 -18.13 -3.91
CA GLN A 199 -7.46 -19.07 -4.94
C GLN A 199 -6.31 -19.93 -5.49
N GLN A 200 -5.16 -19.32 -5.72
CA GLN A 200 -3.97 -20.05 -6.18
C GLN A 200 -3.45 -21.03 -5.12
N ARG A 201 -3.51 -20.65 -3.84
CA ARG A 201 -3.17 -21.53 -2.72
C ARG A 201 -4.12 -22.73 -2.65
N GLU A 202 -5.42 -22.53 -2.81
CA GLU A 202 -6.40 -23.62 -2.82
C GLU A 202 -6.16 -24.58 -4.00
N LEU A 203 -5.88 -24.06 -5.19
CA LEU A 203 -5.51 -24.87 -6.34
C LEU A 203 -4.24 -25.68 -6.08
N ASN A 204 -3.20 -25.05 -5.51
CA ASN A 204 -1.96 -25.73 -5.15
C ASN A 204 -2.19 -26.83 -4.10
N LEU A 205 -3.06 -26.59 -3.12
CA LEU A 205 -3.43 -27.61 -2.12
C LEU A 205 -4.22 -28.76 -2.75
N LYS A 206 -5.16 -28.49 -3.65
CA LYS A 206 -5.90 -29.52 -4.41
C LYS A 206 -4.96 -30.36 -5.27
N ALA A 207 -4.02 -29.73 -5.99
CA ALA A 207 -3.00 -30.41 -6.78
C ALA A 207 -2.11 -31.31 -5.91
N ARG A 208 -1.69 -30.81 -4.73
CA ARG A 208 -0.93 -31.61 -3.75
C ARG A 208 -1.73 -32.79 -3.22
N ARG A 209 -3.02 -32.64 -2.93
CA ARG A 209 -3.90 -33.75 -2.50
C ARG A 209 -4.05 -34.81 -3.58
N LEU A 210 -4.24 -34.40 -4.83
CA LEU A 210 -4.30 -35.30 -5.99
C LEU A 210 -2.97 -36.02 -6.27
N ALA A 211 -1.84 -35.37 -5.96
CA ALA A 211 -0.53 -36.02 -6.02
C ALA A 211 -0.37 -37.02 -4.85
N ARG A 212 -0.84 -36.65 -3.65
CA ARG A 212 -0.80 -37.44 -2.42
C ARG A 212 -1.65 -38.71 -2.46
N SER A 213 -2.80 -38.70 -3.12
CA SER A 213 -3.59 -39.93 -3.34
C SER A 213 -2.88 -41.01 -4.19
N LYS A 214 -1.67 -40.72 -4.69
CA LYS A 214 -0.76 -41.66 -5.38
C LYS A 214 0.47 -42.04 -4.55
N VAL A 215 0.56 -41.56 -3.30
CA VAL A 215 1.69 -41.74 -2.37
C VAL A 215 1.27 -42.71 -1.27
N ASP A 216 2.20 -43.55 -0.81
CA ASP A 216 1.98 -44.52 0.28
C ASP A 216 1.65 -43.79 1.61
N PRO A 217 0.62 -44.19 2.38
CA PRO A 217 0.20 -43.54 3.63
C PRO A 217 1.32 -43.35 4.69
N GLU A 218 2.37 -44.18 4.71
CA GLU A 218 3.50 -43.96 5.62
C GLU A 218 4.41 -42.81 5.18
N GLU A 219 4.61 -42.64 3.88
CA GLU A 219 5.37 -41.51 3.32
C GLU A 219 4.66 -40.18 3.57
N GLU A 220 3.32 -40.17 3.54
CA GLU A 220 2.52 -38.97 3.86
C GLU A 220 2.74 -38.49 5.31
N ARG A 221 2.78 -39.42 6.28
CA ARG A 221 3.03 -39.09 7.69
C ARG A 221 4.41 -38.48 7.88
N LYS A 222 5.43 -39.07 7.26
CA LYS A 222 6.81 -38.60 7.33
C LYS A 222 6.99 -37.22 6.68
N ILE A 223 6.31 -36.96 5.56
CA ILE A 223 6.31 -35.64 4.90
C ILE A 223 5.62 -34.60 5.79
N LEU A 224 4.47 -34.92 6.37
CA LEU A 224 3.74 -34.01 7.27
C LEU A 224 4.52 -33.68 8.55
N GLU A 225 5.17 -34.67 9.16
CA GLU A 225 6.04 -34.45 10.32
C GLU A 225 7.22 -33.56 9.97
N LYS A 226 7.84 -33.78 8.80
CA LYS A 226 8.92 -32.93 8.30
C LYS A 226 8.43 -31.51 8.02
N GLU A 227 7.28 -31.32 7.38
CA GLU A 227 6.68 -30.00 7.14
C GLU A 227 6.36 -29.29 8.47
N LYS A 228 5.78 -29.98 9.45
CA LYS A 228 5.51 -29.44 10.79
C LYS A 228 6.80 -29.05 11.50
N HIS A 229 7.82 -29.90 11.47
CA HIS A 229 9.13 -29.60 12.06
C HIS A 229 9.76 -28.37 11.41
N MET A 230 9.82 -28.31 10.08
CA MET A 230 10.37 -27.16 9.35
C MET A 230 9.57 -25.88 9.62
N SER A 231 8.24 -25.96 9.77
CA SER A 231 7.40 -24.83 10.15
C SER A 231 7.69 -24.34 11.57
N LEU A 232 7.82 -25.25 12.54
CA LEU A 232 8.16 -24.92 13.93
C LEU A 232 9.55 -24.30 14.02
N GLU A 233 10.52 -24.84 13.29
CA GLU A 233 11.88 -24.32 13.24
C GLU A 233 11.92 -22.92 12.61
N ASN A 234 11.17 -22.69 11.53
CA ASN A 234 11.07 -21.37 10.91
C ASN A 234 10.38 -20.34 11.82
N ALA A 235 9.32 -20.74 12.54
CA ALA A 235 8.67 -19.89 13.53
C ALA A 235 9.63 -19.54 14.68
N ASN A 236 10.34 -20.53 15.23
CA ASN A 236 11.35 -20.33 16.27
C ASN A 236 12.49 -19.42 15.80
N ASN A 237 13.00 -19.61 14.58
CA ASN A 237 14.02 -18.75 14.00
C ASN A 237 13.53 -17.32 13.78
N THR A 238 12.27 -17.14 13.39
CA THR A 238 11.66 -15.81 13.21
C THR A 238 11.48 -15.10 14.55
N LEU A 239 11.01 -15.80 15.58
CA LEU A 239 10.91 -15.25 16.94
C LEU A 239 12.28 -14.86 17.49
N ARG A 240 13.30 -15.70 17.33
CA ARG A 240 14.68 -15.38 17.73
C ARG A 240 15.21 -14.14 17.02
N ARG A 241 15.00 -14.04 15.70
CA ARG A 241 15.38 -12.84 14.92
C ARG A 241 14.66 -11.59 15.41
N HIS A 242 13.36 -11.70 15.66
CA HIS A 242 12.55 -10.58 16.18
C HIS A 242 13.06 -10.10 17.54
N THR A 243 13.32 -11.02 18.48
CA THR A 243 13.88 -10.69 19.79
C THR A 243 15.25 -10.02 19.67
N LEU A 244 16.11 -10.47 18.75
CA LEU A 244 17.39 -9.82 18.48
C LEU A 244 17.25 -8.41 17.90
N VAL A 245 16.28 -8.18 17.01
CA VAL A 245 16.00 -6.86 16.45
C VAL A 245 15.51 -5.89 17.53
N LEU A 246 14.62 -6.33 18.42
CA LEU A 246 14.17 -5.53 19.57
C LEU A 246 15.33 -5.19 20.49
N ARG A 247 16.14 -6.19 20.89
CA ARG A 247 17.31 -5.96 21.74
C ARG A 247 18.32 -5.02 21.09
N LYS A 248 18.50 -5.10 19.77
CA LYS A 248 19.35 -4.15 19.02
C LYS A 248 18.78 -2.73 19.06
N ARG A 249 17.46 -2.55 18.88
CA ARG A 249 16.80 -1.24 19.00
C ARG A 249 16.99 -0.64 20.39
N ASP A 250 16.83 -1.44 21.44
CA ASP A 250 17.00 -0.98 22.82
C ASP A 250 18.43 -0.54 23.12
N ILE A 251 19.42 -1.31 22.66
CA ILE A 251 20.85 -0.96 22.79
C ILE A 251 21.13 0.37 22.08
N VAL A 252 20.62 0.56 20.85
CA VAL A 252 20.82 1.80 20.10
C VAL A 252 20.15 2.98 20.80
N ARG A 253 18.94 2.79 21.34
CA ARG A 253 18.23 3.82 22.11
C ARG A 253 19.03 4.26 23.33
N ARG A 254 19.49 3.31 24.15
CA ARG A 254 20.33 3.61 25.34
C ARG A 254 21.60 4.36 24.97
N LYS A 255 22.32 3.91 23.93
CA LYS A 255 23.51 4.62 23.45
C LYS A 255 23.21 6.07 23.05
N SER A 256 22.08 6.30 22.35
CA SER A 256 21.69 7.67 21.98
C SER A 256 21.29 8.53 23.19
N GLU A 257 20.75 7.93 24.25
CA GLU A 257 20.45 8.60 25.52
C GLU A 257 21.74 8.93 26.27
N ASP A 258 22.69 8.00 26.34
CA ASP A 258 24.00 8.19 26.96
C ASP A 258 24.83 9.25 26.22
N GLU A 259 24.84 9.25 24.88
CA GLU A 259 25.48 10.29 24.08
C GLU A 259 24.87 11.68 24.36
N LYS A 260 23.54 11.76 24.46
CA LYS A 260 22.85 13.01 24.86
C LYS A 260 23.25 13.44 26.27
N ARG A 261 23.29 12.50 27.23
CA ARG A 261 23.74 12.77 28.61
C ARG A 261 25.18 13.28 28.65
N MET A 262 26.09 12.66 27.90
CA MET A 262 27.47 13.11 27.80
C MET A 262 27.59 14.51 27.18
N ILE A 263 26.80 14.80 26.14
CA ILE A 263 26.76 16.15 25.55
C ILE A 263 26.24 17.16 26.58
N ILE A 264 25.16 16.84 27.30
CA ILE A 264 24.60 17.69 28.35
C ILE A 264 25.64 17.95 29.44
N ASN A 265 26.28 16.91 29.98
CA ASN A 265 27.32 17.06 31.01
C ASN A 265 28.51 17.89 30.53
N ARG A 266 28.94 17.72 29.27
CA ARG A 266 30.01 18.54 28.68
C ARG A 266 29.63 20.02 28.59
N LEU A 267 28.39 20.32 28.20
CA LEU A 267 27.88 21.70 28.12
C LEU A 267 27.76 22.32 29.52
N LEU A 268 27.25 21.57 30.49
CA LEU A 268 27.13 22.00 31.89
C LEU A 268 28.48 22.28 32.55
N ALA A 269 29.47 21.38 32.35
CA ALA A 269 30.83 21.58 32.84
C ALA A 269 31.52 22.82 32.21
N ALA A 270 31.23 23.12 30.94
CA ALA A 270 31.71 24.34 30.29
C ALA A 270 31.10 25.62 30.89
N GLU A 271 29.89 25.54 31.44
CA GLU A 271 29.23 26.63 32.18
C GLU A 271 29.61 26.66 33.67
N GLY A 272 30.45 25.73 34.15
CA GLY A 272 30.93 25.66 35.54
C GLY A 272 29.91 25.08 36.53
N LEU A 273 28.86 24.42 36.03
CA LEU A 273 27.84 23.74 36.82
C LEU A 273 28.02 22.22 36.66
N GLU A 274 28.85 21.59 37.51
CA GLU A 274 28.92 20.12 37.54
C GLU A 274 27.72 19.58 38.33
N LEU A 275 26.98 18.64 37.74
CA LEU A 275 25.99 17.83 38.46
C LEU A 275 26.77 16.83 39.33
N GLU A 276 26.57 16.83 40.64
CA GLU A 276 27.08 15.77 41.51
C GLU A 276 26.51 14.43 41.01
N GLU A 277 27.39 13.47 40.72
CA GLU A 277 26.98 12.11 40.39
C GLU A 277 26.35 11.50 41.66
N GLU A 278 25.01 11.46 41.75
CA GLU A 278 24.33 10.66 42.75
C GLU A 278 24.71 9.19 42.50
N ASP A 279 25.67 8.71 43.28
CA ASP A 279 26.09 7.32 43.37
C ASP A 279 24.85 6.46 43.71
N ASP A 280 24.18 5.93 42.70
CA ASP A 280 23.19 4.86 42.83
C ASP A 280 23.89 3.55 43.26
N LYS A 281 24.42 3.52 44.48
CA LYS A 281 24.75 2.30 45.23
C LYS A 281 23.45 1.71 45.76
N ILE A 282 22.82 0.88 44.94
CA ILE A 282 21.79 -0.05 45.42
C ILE A 282 22.50 -1.38 45.74
N LEU A 283 22.47 -1.72 47.04
CA LEU A 283 22.82 -3.02 47.64
C LEU A 283 21.96 -4.16 47.10
#